data_AF-A0A9P9WC94-F1
#
_entry.id   AF-A0A9P9WC94-F1
#
_cell.length_a   1.000
_cell.length_b   1.000
_cell.length_c   1.000
_cell.angle_alpha   90.00
_cell.angle_beta   90.00
_cell.angle_gamma   90.00
#
_symmetry.space_group_name_H-M   'P 1'
#
loop_
_entity.id
_entity.type
_entity.pdbx_description
1 polymer ?
#
loop_
_entity_poly.entity_id
_entity_poly.type
_entity_poly.pdbx_seq_one_letter_code
_entity_poly.pdbx_strand_id
1 'polypeptide(L)'
;MDGFLEMMEGRCEELRKVGYTNFFISILIIIGIMFSYLLQHYRIISRGTSEGISPYFVLLGVTSANSQFGNILVLPQSRADVSCCTEVSPFECAAGLLGIAQIGVQWICFAIILVLFLIFFRRDEANVDEEEVEMDPDQPSWRTAIGVAALCLIQGLFIVIISAALALGAPSYLGAWANTLGVLSASLAAIQYIPQIWTTYHLKHAGSLSIPMMCVQTPGGFLFAASLGARLGWAGWSSWGVYVLTAFMQGIVLCMALRYEWPSREERDRHQSRPAYNRRTTPRVLPSPGPYSAHLQAYAETQEEIEEALDRESVQGVGEDQPLLAPGGIGSSGVR
;
A
#
# COMPACT_ATOMS: atom_id res chain seq x y z
N MET A 1 -11.32 11.32 40.54
CA MET A 1 -10.48 12.44 40.07
C MET A 1 -9.04 12.21 40.50
N ASP A 2 -8.83 11.79 41.75
CA ASP A 2 -7.52 11.45 42.32
C ASP A 2 -6.69 10.45 41.50
N GLY A 3 -7.29 9.33 41.06
CA GLY A 3 -6.56 8.35 40.24
C GLY A 3 -6.15 8.81 38.83
N PHE A 4 -6.75 9.89 38.30
CA PHE A 4 -6.31 10.49 37.02
C PHE A 4 -5.15 11.47 37.25
N LEU A 5 -5.16 12.20 38.37
CA LEU A 5 -4.10 13.13 38.75
C LEU A 5 -2.81 12.40 39.09
N GLU A 6 -2.86 11.32 39.88
CA GLU A 6 -1.68 10.48 40.19
C GLU A 6 -1.09 9.84 38.92
N MET A 7 -1.95 9.37 38.01
CA MET A 7 -1.51 8.82 36.71
C MET A 7 -0.84 9.89 35.85
N MET A 8 -1.37 11.12 35.86
CA MET A 8 -0.82 12.25 35.12
C MET A 8 0.54 12.67 35.68
N GLU A 9 0.67 12.80 37.00
CA GLU A 9 1.93 13.19 37.66
C GLU A 9 3.06 12.18 37.37
N GLY A 10 2.77 10.88 37.48
CA GLY A 10 3.72 9.83 37.11
C GLY A 10 4.10 9.84 35.63
N ARG A 11 3.16 10.14 34.73
CA ARG A 11 3.43 10.25 33.28
C ARG A 11 4.27 11.47 32.93
N CYS A 12 4.02 12.62 33.55
CA CYS A 12 4.80 13.83 33.30
C CYS A 12 6.26 13.64 33.72
N GLU A 13 6.53 12.90 34.80
CA GLU A 13 7.90 12.56 35.22
C GLU A 13 8.59 11.58 34.25
N GLU A 14 7.84 10.62 33.70
CA GLU A 14 8.34 9.70 32.68
C GLU A 14 8.68 10.44 31.36
N LEU A 15 7.85 11.42 30.97
CA LEU A 15 8.08 12.30 29.81
C LEU A 15 9.33 13.17 29.95
N ARG A 16 9.66 13.63 31.17
CA ARG A 16 10.91 14.36 31.45
C ARG A 16 12.17 13.51 31.23
N LYS A 17 12.06 12.18 31.28
CA LYS A 17 13.18 11.24 31.13
C LYS A 17 13.37 10.76 29.68
N VAL A 18 12.61 11.29 28.72
CA VAL A 18 12.68 10.84 27.32
C VAL A 18 14.06 11.10 26.72
N GLY A 19 14.75 10.03 26.35
CA GLY A 19 16.10 10.10 25.79
C GLY A 19 16.13 10.47 24.30
N TYR A 20 17.21 11.14 23.89
CA TYR A 20 17.51 11.52 22.50
C TYR A 20 17.42 10.37 21.49
N THR A 21 17.70 9.13 21.92
CA THR A 21 17.64 7.93 21.07
C THR A 21 16.22 7.67 20.54
N ASN A 22 15.19 7.74 21.40
CA ASN A 22 13.79 7.53 20.99
C ASN A 22 13.31 8.62 20.03
N PHE A 23 13.74 9.86 20.27
CA PHE A 23 13.46 10.99 19.39
C PHE A 23 14.05 10.75 17.99
N PHE A 24 15.34 10.40 17.89
CA PHE A 24 16.00 10.19 16.60
C PHE A 24 15.43 8.99 15.83
N ILE A 25 15.17 7.87 16.52
CA ILE A 25 14.53 6.70 15.92
C ILE A 25 13.14 7.07 15.39
N SER A 26 12.35 7.83 16.15
CA SER A 26 11.01 8.24 15.74
C SER A 26 11.03 9.15 14.51
N ILE A 27 11.99 10.07 14.41
CA ILE A 27 12.17 10.90 13.22
C ILE A 27 12.54 10.06 11.99
N LEU A 28 13.48 9.10 12.13
CA LEU A 28 13.83 8.19 11.04
C LEU A 28 12.63 7.37 10.56
N ILE A 29 11.79 6.90 11.48
CA ILE A 29 10.54 6.20 11.15
C ILE A 29 9.59 7.12 10.36
N ILE A 30 9.39 8.38 10.77
CA ILE A 30 8.55 9.33 10.04
C ILE A 30 9.06 9.50 8.61
N ILE A 31 10.37 9.70 8.43
CA ILE A 31 10.98 9.86 7.11
C ILE A 31 10.74 8.60 6.25
N GLY A 32 10.94 7.40 6.82
CA GLY A 32 10.69 6.13 6.13
C GLY A 32 9.23 5.94 5.72
N ILE A 33 8.29 6.30 6.60
CA ILE A 33 6.85 6.30 6.34
C ILE A 33 6.54 7.26 5.18
N MET A 34 6.99 8.51 5.27
CA MET A 34 6.75 9.53 4.24
C MET A 34 7.31 9.11 2.89
N PHE A 35 8.54 8.62 2.84
CA PHE A 35 9.15 8.15 1.60
C PHE A 35 8.34 6.98 0.98
N SER A 36 7.92 6.02 1.80
CA SER A 36 7.11 4.88 1.34
C SER A 36 5.77 5.31 0.75
N TYR A 37 5.07 6.21 1.44
CA TYR A 37 3.79 6.73 0.95
C TYR A 37 3.95 7.60 -0.28
N LEU A 38 4.95 8.48 -0.34
CA LEU A 38 5.21 9.32 -1.51
C LEU A 38 5.47 8.48 -2.76
N LEU A 39 6.25 7.40 -2.66
CA LEU A 39 6.45 6.47 -3.77
C LEU A 39 5.14 5.80 -4.19
N GLN A 40 4.29 5.43 -3.24
CA GLN A 40 2.98 4.86 -3.52
C GLN A 40 2.04 5.86 -4.20
N HIS A 41 1.97 7.10 -3.69
CA HIS A 41 1.18 8.19 -4.29
C HIS A 41 1.67 8.48 -5.71
N TYR A 42 2.99 8.55 -5.92
CA TYR A 42 3.58 8.72 -7.25
C TYR A 42 3.21 7.57 -8.19
N ARG A 43 3.25 6.31 -7.73
CA ARG A 43 2.85 5.15 -8.56
C ARG A 43 1.38 5.21 -8.97
N ILE A 44 0.50 5.68 -8.10
CA ILE A 44 -0.93 5.87 -8.41
C ILE A 44 -1.11 7.01 -9.42
N ILE A 45 -0.46 8.16 -9.18
CA ILE A 45 -0.57 9.34 -10.04
C ILE A 45 0.00 9.09 -11.43
N SER A 46 1.16 8.44 -11.52
CA SER A 46 1.82 8.12 -12.79
C SER A 46 1.05 7.08 -13.62
N ARG A 47 0.34 6.14 -12.96
CA ARG A 47 -0.55 5.22 -13.67
C ARG A 47 -1.76 5.89 -14.29
N GLY A 48 -2.27 6.97 -13.69
CA GLY A 48 -3.41 7.72 -14.22
C GLY A 48 -4.76 6.99 -14.23
N THR A 49 -4.81 5.73 -13.78
CA THR A 49 -6.01 4.90 -13.64
C THR A 49 -6.00 4.14 -12.31
N SER A 50 -7.19 3.82 -11.78
CA SER A 50 -7.35 2.98 -10.58
C SER A 50 -7.59 1.50 -10.89
N GLU A 51 -7.42 1.08 -12.15
CA GLU A 51 -7.52 -0.33 -12.55
C GLU A 51 -6.55 -1.22 -11.75
N GLY A 52 -7.10 -2.34 -11.25
CA GLY A 52 -6.38 -3.28 -10.38
C GLY A 52 -6.31 -2.87 -8.90
N ILE A 53 -6.86 -1.72 -8.48
CA ILE A 53 -7.03 -1.38 -7.07
C ILE A 53 -8.44 -1.79 -6.61
N SER A 54 -8.52 -2.82 -5.76
CA SER A 54 -9.80 -3.27 -5.22
C SER A 54 -10.44 -2.19 -4.31
N PRO A 55 -11.69 -1.76 -4.57
CA PRO A 55 -12.39 -0.78 -3.72
C PRO A 55 -12.56 -1.29 -2.28
N TYR A 56 -12.74 -2.61 -2.09
CA TYR A 56 -12.86 -3.21 -0.77
C TYR A 56 -11.54 -3.21 -0.01
N PHE A 57 -10.40 -3.31 -0.70
CA PHE A 57 -9.08 -3.16 -0.08
C PHE A 57 -8.88 -1.73 0.43
N VAL A 58 -9.31 -0.72 -0.34
CA VAL A 58 -9.30 0.69 0.10
C VAL A 58 -10.24 0.89 1.28
N LEU A 59 -11.45 0.32 1.25
CA LEU A 59 -12.42 0.37 2.35
C LEU A 59 -11.82 -0.17 3.66
N LEU A 60 -11.30 -1.39 3.64
CA LEU A 60 -10.71 -2.06 4.80
C LEU A 60 -9.50 -1.27 5.33
N GLY A 61 -8.62 -0.81 4.43
CA GLY A 61 -7.46 -0.01 4.80
C GLY A 61 -7.82 1.32 5.48
N VAL A 62 -8.75 2.08 4.90
CA VAL A 62 -9.15 3.40 5.44
C VAL A 62 -9.93 3.25 6.75
N THR A 63 -10.88 2.32 6.83
CA THR A 63 -11.63 2.10 8.06
C THR A 63 -10.75 1.58 9.20
N SER A 64 -9.78 0.71 8.89
CA SER A 64 -8.74 0.29 9.83
C SER A 64 -7.88 1.48 10.30
N ALA A 65 -7.46 2.35 9.39
CA ALA A 65 -6.67 3.55 9.71
C ALA A 65 -7.46 4.57 10.55
N ASN A 66 -8.73 4.80 10.25
CA ASN A 66 -9.62 5.64 11.06
C ASN A 66 -9.76 5.11 12.49
N SER A 67 -9.98 3.79 12.64
CA SER A 67 -10.04 3.15 13.95
C SER A 67 -8.72 3.25 14.70
N GLN A 68 -7.59 3.11 14.00
CA GLN A 68 -6.26 3.22 14.60
C GLN A 68 -5.95 4.65 15.07
N PHE A 69 -6.27 5.64 14.26
CA PHE A 69 -6.08 7.04 14.64
C PHE A 69 -7.02 7.45 15.77
N GLY A 70 -8.28 7.00 15.74
CA GLY A 70 -9.20 7.18 16.86
C GLY A 70 -8.71 6.53 18.15
N ASN A 71 -8.19 5.30 18.07
CA ASN A 71 -7.63 4.56 19.20
C ASN A 71 -6.52 5.37 19.91
N ILE A 72 -5.51 5.85 19.17
CA ILE A 72 -4.40 6.56 19.79
C ILE A 72 -4.84 7.90 20.40
N LEU A 73 -5.80 8.60 19.80
CA LEU A 73 -6.29 9.89 20.30
C LEU A 73 -7.12 9.75 21.58
N VAL A 74 -7.93 8.69 21.70
CA VAL A 74 -8.78 8.49 22.89
C VAL A 74 -8.09 7.74 24.02
N LEU A 75 -6.96 7.08 23.74
CA LEU A 75 -6.19 6.33 24.72
C LEU A 75 -5.86 7.21 25.93
N PRO A 76 -6.18 6.79 27.17
CA PRO A 76 -5.96 7.60 28.37
C PRO A 76 -4.50 8.06 28.54
N GLN A 77 -3.53 7.20 28.23
CA GLN A 77 -2.10 7.54 28.31
C GLN A 77 -1.71 8.61 27.29
N SER A 78 -2.16 8.51 26.05
CA SER A 78 -1.91 9.55 25.03
C SER A 78 -2.49 10.89 25.43
N ARG A 79 -3.68 10.89 26.05
CA ARG A 79 -4.31 12.13 26.53
C ARG A 79 -3.58 12.70 27.74
N ALA A 80 -3.12 11.87 28.66
CA ALA A 80 -2.25 12.29 29.76
C ALA A 80 -0.95 12.93 29.23
N ASP A 81 -0.35 12.35 28.18
CA ASP A 81 0.85 12.90 27.57
C ASP A 81 0.61 14.30 26.95
N VAL A 82 -0.54 14.49 26.29
CA VAL A 82 -0.94 15.80 25.75
C VAL A 82 -1.22 16.81 26.87
N SER A 83 -1.83 16.39 27.97
CA SER A 83 -2.05 17.25 29.14
C SER A 83 -0.74 17.64 29.84
N CYS A 84 0.24 16.74 29.92
CA CYS A 84 1.56 17.02 30.49
C CYS A 84 2.35 18.06 29.69
N CYS A 85 2.05 18.28 28.40
CA CYS A 85 2.76 19.24 27.56
C CYS A 85 2.69 20.70 28.06
N THR A 86 1.79 21.05 28.98
CA THR A 86 1.75 22.39 29.60
C THR A 86 2.81 22.56 30.70
N GLU A 87 3.33 21.46 31.25
CA GLU A 87 4.21 21.43 32.44
C GLU A 87 5.66 21.02 32.14
N VAL A 88 5.93 20.53 30.92
CA VAL A 88 7.23 19.98 30.49
C VAL A 88 7.88 20.86 29.44
N SER A 89 9.17 20.63 29.17
CA SER A 89 9.88 21.43 28.15
C SER A 89 9.34 21.13 26.74
N PRO A 90 9.43 22.07 25.78
CA PRO A 90 8.94 21.85 24.42
C PRO A 90 9.57 20.63 23.73
N PHE A 91 10.84 20.34 24.03
CA PHE A 91 11.54 19.18 23.49
C PHE A 91 10.99 17.86 24.05
N GLU A 92 10.75 17.78 25.36
CA GLU A 92 10.15 16.61 26.00
C GLU A 92 8.73 16.35 25.49
N CYS A 93 7.92 17.40 25.37
CA CYS A 93 6.59 17.31 24.78
C CYS A 93 6.65 16.82 23.33
N ALA A 94 7.51 17.42 22.50
CA ALA A 94 7.68 16.98 21.11
C ALA A 94 8.08 15.51 21.03
N ALA A 95 9.08 15.10 21.81
CA ALA A 95 9.58 13.73 21.83
C ALA A 95 8.52 12.72 22.31
N GLY A 96 7.71 13.07 23.31
CA GLY A 96 6.53 12.30 23.68
C GLY A 96 5.56 12.17 22.50
N LEU A 97 5.06 13.29 21.99
CA LEU A 97 3.96 13.32 21.02
C LEU A 97 4.30 12.72 19.64
N LEU A 98 5.58 12.45 19.33
CA LEU A 98 6.01 11.87 18.06
C LEU A 98 5.24 10.60 17.66
N GLY A 99 4.93 9.72 18.61
CA GLY A 99 4.12 8.52 18.33
C GLY A 99 2.72 8.83 17.80
N ILE A 100 2.08 9.88 18.33
CA ILE A 100 0.75 10.33 17.84
C ILE A 100 0.91 10.97 16.46
N ALA A 101 1.95 11.78 16.28
CA ALA A 101 2.25 12.41 14.99
C ALA A 101 2.54 11.38 13.89
N GLN A 102 3.27 10.30 14.20
CA GLN A 102 3.54 9.19 13.27
C GLN A 102 2.25 8.54 12.75
N ILE A 103 1.34 8.18 13.66
CA ILE A 103 0.04 7.59 13.29
C ILE A 103 -0.81 8.61 12.51
N GLY A 104 -0.79 9.88 12.92
CA GLY A 104 -1.52 10.94 12.23
C GLY A 104 -1.04 11.18 10.80
N VAL A 105 0.28 11.23 10.58
CA VAL A 105 0.89 11.33 9.24
C VAL A 105 0.49 10.13 8.39
N GLN A 106 0.58 8.91 8.93
CA GLN A 106 0.16 7.70 8.24
C GLN A 106 -1.33 7.74 7.85
N TRP A 107 -2.20 8.20 8.75
CA TRP A 107 -3.62 8.38 8.50
C TRP A 107 -3.89 9.39 7.37
N ILE A 108 -3.21 10.55 7.39
CA ILE A 108 -3.30 11.55 6.31
C ILE A 108 -2.86 10.94 4.97
N CYS A 109 -1.72 10.23 4.95
CA CYS A 109 -1.23 9.58 3.73
C CYS A 109 -2.24 8.57 3.16
N PHE A 110 -2.88 7.77 4.01
CA PHE A 110 -3.96 6.86 3.58
C PHE A 110 -5.20 7.60 3.09
N ALA A 111 -5.58 8.71 3.73
CA ALA A 111 -6.68 9.55 3.26
C ALA A 111 -6.40 10.12 1.85
N ILE A 112 -5.16 10.52 1.58
CA ILE A 112 -4.73 10.94 0.23
C ILE A 112 -4.89 9.78 -0.76
N ILE A 113 -4.56 8.54 -0.39
CA ILE A 113 -4.79 7.36 -1.27
C ILE A 113 -6.28 7.22 -1.62
N LEU A 114 -7.19 7.40 -0.65
CA LEU A 114 -8.64 7.37 -0.93
C LEU A 114 -9.04 8.48 -1.91
N VAL A 115 -8.52 9.69 -1.74
CA VAL A 115 -8.79 10.82 -2.64
C VAL A 115 -8.27 10.53 -4.05
N LEU A 116 -7.03 10.05 -4.18
CA LEU A 116 -6.45 9.68 -5.47
C LEU A 116 -7.24 8.55 -6.13
N PHE A 117 -7.66 7.55 -5.36
CA PHE A 117 -8.53 6.47 -5.83
C PHE A 117 -9.82 7.05 -6.43
N LEU A 118 -10.52 7.94 -5.73
CA LEU A 118 -11.75 8.55 -6.26
C LEU A 118 -11.51 9.42 -7.51
N ILE A 119 -10.38 10.12 -7.59
CA ILE A 119 -10.06 10.97 -8.75
C ILE A 119 -9.78 10.10 -9.98
N PHE A 120 -8.92 9.09 -9.85
CA PHE A 120 -8.50 8.24 -10.96
C PHE A 120 -9.48 7.13 -11.31
N PHE A 121 -10.44 6.82 -10.44
CA PHE A 121 -11.56 5.94 -10.76
C PHE A 121 -12.56 6.63 -11.71
N ARG A 122 -12.61 7.97 -11.70
CA ARG A 122 -13.50 8.79 -12.56
C ARG A 122 -12.85 9.23 -13.87
N ARG A 123 -11.59 8.86 -14.13
CA ARG A 123 -10.94 9.30 -15.35
C ARG A 123 -11.39 8.38 -16.47
N ASP A 124 -12.52 8.73 -17.08
CA ASP A 124 -13.12 8.13 -18.29
C ASP A 124 -12.20 8.20 -19.54
N GLU A 125 -10.90 8.47 -19.37
CA GLU A 125 -9.91 8.65 -20.44
C GLU A 125 -8.68 7.75 -20.24
N ALA A 126 -8.80 6.63 -19.51
CA ALA A 126 -7.94 5.50 -19.84
C ALA A 126 -8.42 5.01 -21.20
N ASN A 127 -7.59 5.05 -22.24
CA ASN A 127 -7.89 4.53 -23.59
C ASN A 127 -8.23 3.03 -23.51
N VAL A 128 -9.45 2.72 -23.11
CA VAL A 128 -10.03 1.38 -23.08
C VAL A 128 -11.33 1.55 -23.83
N ASP A 129 -11.46 0.87 -24.95
CA ASP A 129 -12.65 0.95 -25.79
C ASP A 129 -13.90 0.71 -24.92
N GLU A 130 -14.86 1.63 -25.00
CA GLU A 130 -16.09 1.59 -24.18
C GLU A 130 -16.85 0.26 -24.33
N GLU A 131 -16.64 -0.45 -25.45
CA GLU A 131 -17.18 -1.77 -25.75
C GLU A 131 -16.52 -2.93 -24.96
N GLU A 132 -15.25 -2.80 -24.51
CA GLU A 132 -14.60 -3.81 -23.66
C GLU A 132 -14.96 -3.66 -22.17
N VAL A 133 -15.24 -2.44 -21.71
CA VAL A 133 -15.63 -2.15 -20.31
C VAL A 133 -17.08 -2.57 -20.03
N GLU A 134 -17.97 -2.51 -21.01
CA GLU A 134 -19.37 -2.96 -20.85
C GLU A 134 -19.53 -4.50 -20.79
N MET A 135 -18.50 -5.27 -21.17
CA MET A 135 -18.59 -6.73 -21.27
C MET A 135 -18.16 -7.51 -20.01
N ASP A 136 -17.62 -6.86 -18.97
CA ASP A 136 -17.22 -7.53 -17.73
C ASP A 136 -18.19 -7.21 -16.57
N PRO A 137 -19.18 -8.09 -16.28
CA PRO A 137 -20.18 -7.87 -15.23
C PRO A 137 -19.60 -7.81 -13.81
N ASP A 138 -18.32 -8.15 -13.61
CA ASP A 138 -17.65 -8.16 -12.31
C ASP A 138 -16.83 -6.88 -12.02
N GLN A 139 -16.77 -5.90 -12.94
CA GLN A 139 -16.08 -4.64 -12.67
C GLN A 139 -16.87 -3.74 -11.70
N PRO A 140 -16.25 -3.26 -10.60
CA PRO A 140 -16.94 -2.39 -9.67
C PRO A 140 -17.37 -1.09 -10.35
N SER A 141 -18.66 -0.75 -10.26
CA SER A 141 -19.18 0.52 -10.78
C SER A 141 -18.65 1.73 -9.99
N TRP A 142 -18.62 2.92 -10.62
CA TRP A 142 -18.42 4.22 -9.96
C TRP A 142 -19.26 4.40 -8.69
N ARG A 143 -20.47 3.83 -8.67
CA ARG A 143 -21.35 3.80 -7.49
C ARG A 143 -20.72 3.07 -6.30
N THR A 144 -19.97 2.00 -6.54
CA THR A 144 -19.24 1.24 -5.53
C THR A 144 -18.10 2.07 -4.95
N ALA A 145 -17.34 2.78 -5.81
CA ALA A 145 -16.26 3.67 -5.35
C ALA A 145 -16.79 4.81 -4.46
N ILE A 146 -17.88 5.47 -4.85
CA ILE A 146 -18.55 6.47 -4.00
C ILE A 146 -19.07 5.84 -2.70
N GLY A 147 -19.71 4.67 -2.79
CA GLY A 147 -20.26 3.97 -1.62
C GLY A 147 -19.18 3.62 -0.59
N VAL A 148 -18.01 3.16 -1.05
CA VAL A 148 -16.83 2.93 -0.21
C VAL A 148 -16.37 4.21 0.47
N ALA A 149 -16.21 5.30 -0.29
CA ALA A 149 -15.79 6.57 0.29
C ALA A 149 -16.79 7.13 1.32
N ALA A 150 -18.08 7.05 1.02
CA ALA A 150 -19.13 7.46 1.94
C ALA A 150 -19.10 6.63 3.23
N LEU A 151 -18.92 5.31 3.13
CA LEU A 151 -18.82 4.42 4.29
C LEU A 151 -17.57 4.74 5.15
N CYS A 152 -16.43 5.00 4.52
CA CYS A 152 -15.22 5.45 5.22
C CYS A 152 -15.44 6.76 5.98
N LEU A 153 -16.10 7.75 5.34
CA LEU A 153 -16.38 9.04 5.96
C LEU A 153 -17.39 8.91 7.11
N ILE A 154 -18.46 8.14 6.92
CA ILE A 154 -19.47 7.88 7.96
C ILE A 154 -18.82 7.20 9.17
N GLN A 155 -17.98 6.18 8.95
CA GLN A 155 -17.29 5.48 10.02
C GLN A 155 -16.30 6.40 10.77
N GLY A 156 -15.56 7.24 10.04
CA GLY A 156 -14.67 8.24 10.66
C GLY A 156 -15.45 9.25 11.52
N LEU A 157 -16.56 9.77 11.00
CA LEU A 157 -17.42 10.71 11.73
C LEU A 157 -18.06 10.04 12.96
N PHE A 158 -18.52 8.80 12.83
CA PHE A 158 -19.05 8.03 13.95
C PHE A 158 -18.01 7.88 15.07
N ILE A 159 -16.76 7.55 14.73
CA ILE A 159 -15.66 7.48 15.70
C ILE A 159 -15.47 8.82 16.40
N VAL A 160 -15.44 9.93 15.67
CA VAL A 160 -15.27 11.28 16.25
C VAL A 160 -16.42 11.61 17.20
N ILE A 161 -17.67 11.38 16.80
CA ILE A 161 -18.85 11.70 17.61
C ILE A 161 -18.87 10.90 18.90
N ILE A 162 -18.68 9.58 18.83
CA ILE A 162 -18.68 8.72 20.02
C ILE A 162 -17.50 9.06 20.94
N SER A 163 -16.32 9.31 20.37
CA SER A 163 -15.13 9.72 21.13
C SER A 163 -15.35 11.02 21.88
N ALA A 164 -15.95 12.03 21.23
CA ALA A 164 -16.28 13.30 21.84
C ALA A 164 -17.36 13.16 22.93
N ALA A 165 -18.41 12.39 22.67
CA ALA A 165 -19.49 12.14 23.63
C ALA A 165 -18.95 11.46 24.90
N LEU A 166 -18.08 10.46 24.76
CA LEU A 166 -17.43 9.79 25.90
C LEU A 166 -16.45 10.71 26.62
N ALA A 167 -15.69 11.55 25.91
CA ALA A 167 -14.77 12.51 26.53
C ALA A 167 -15.47 13.56 27.39
N LEU A 168 -16.64 14.03 26.97
CA LEU A 168 -17.41 15.06 27.68
C LEU A 168 -18.34 14.48 28.75
N GLY A 169 -18.95 13.31 28.49
CA GLY A 169 -19.98 12.75 29.36
C GLY A 169 -19.50 11.65 30.31
N ALA A 170 -18.57 10.81 29.87
CA ALA A 170 -18.19 9.60 30.61
C ALA A 170 -16.72 9.17 30.34
N PRO A 171 -15.73 9.98 30.76
CA PRO A 171 -14.33 9.79 30.39
C PRO A 171 -13.72 8.49 30.91
N SER A 172 -14.33 7.85 31.92
CA SER A 172 -13.95 6.53 32.43
C SER A 172 -14.06 5.41 31.40
N TYR A 173 -14.97 5.52 30.42
CA TYR A 173 -15.15 4.51 29.37
C TYR A 173 -14.19 4.67 28.18
N LEU A 174 -13.40 5.75 28.13
CA LEU A 174 -12.51 6.00 26.99
C LEU A 174 -11.41 4.96 26.84
N GLY A 175 -10.94 4.36 27.94
CA GLY A 175 -10.01 3.23 27.86
C GLY A 175 -10.63 2.01 27.17
N ALA A 176 -11.87 1.67 27.52
CA ALA A 176 -12.60 0.58 26.87
C ALA A 176 -12.87 0.89 25.39
N TRP A 177 -13.28 2.13 25.09
CA TRP A 177 -13.51 2.57 23.71
C TRP A 177 -12.22 2.52 22.87
N ALA A 178 -11.09 2.97 23.41
CA ALA A 178 -9.79 2.84 22.75
C ALA A 178 -9.50 1.37 22.42
N ASN A 179 -9.66 0.45 23.37
CA ASN A 179 -9.42 -0.97 23.13
C ASN A 179 -10.34 -1.55 22.05
N THR A 180 -11.62 -1.18 22.03
CA THR A 180 -12.56 -1.58 20.97
C THR A 180 -12.09 -1.10 19.60
N LEU A 181 -11.64 0.15 19.49
CA LEU A 181 -11.11 0.70 18.23
C LEU A 181 -9.83 0.00 17.77
N GLY A 182 -8.92 -0.33 18.70
CA GLY A 182 -7.70 -1.07 18.38
C GLY A 182 -7.98 -2.48 17.88
N VAL A 183 -8.90 -3.21 18.54
CA VAL A 183 -9.34 -4.55 18.11
C VAL A 183 -10.06 -4.48 16.76
N LEU A 184 -10.90 -3.48 16.53
CA LEU A 184 -11.56 -3.26 15.25
C LEU A 184 -10.52 -3.02 14.14
N SER A 185 -9.55 -2.14 14.38
CA SER A 185 -8.47 -1.88 13.43
C SER A 185 -7.66 -3.13 13.08
N ALA A 186 -7.26 -3.90 14.10
CA ALA A 186 -6.53 -5.15 13.94
C ALA A 186 -7.34 -6.21 13.17
N SER A 187 -8.64 -6.30 13.44
CA SER A 187 -9.54 -7.24 12.74
C SER A 187 -9.69 -6.88 11.27
N LEU A 188 -9.90 -5.60 10.96
CA LEU A 188 -10.00 -5.11 9.57
C LEU A 188 -8.69 -5.34 8.81
N ALA A 189 -7.55 -5.09 9.45
CA ALA A 189 -6.25 -5.37 8.87
C ALA A 189 -6.04 -6.87 8.62
N ALA A 190 -6.44 -7.74 9.55
CA ALA A 190 -6.37 -9.18 9.37
C ALA A 190 -7.22 -9.66 8.18
N ILE A 191 -8.45 -9.12 8.05
CA ILE A 191 -9.34 -9.40 6.91
C ILE A 191 -8.70 -8.96 5.58
N GLN A 192 -7.85 -7.93 5.59
CA GLN A 192 -7.14 -7.47 4.40
C GLN A 192 -5.93 -8.37 4.06
N TYR A 193 -5.13 -8.73 5.07
CA TYR A 193 -3.90 -9.50 4.85
C TYR A 193 -4.13 -11.00 4.64
N ILE A 194 -5.13 -11.61 5.27
CA ILE A 194 -5.38 -13.07 5.15
C ILE A 194 -5.69 -13.49 3.71
N PRO A 195 -6.62 -12.83 2.98
CA PRO A 195 -6.86 -13.13 1.57
C PRO A 195 -5.61 -12.90 0.72
N GLN A 196 -4.82 -11.87 1.01
CA GLN A 196 -3.56 -11.62 0.30
C GLN A 196 -2.57 -12.77 0.50
N ILE A 197 -2.40 -13.24 1.73
CA ILE A 197 -1.55 -14.40 2.05
C ILE A 197 -2.06 -15.64 1.28
N TRP A 198 -3.37 -15.90 1.32
CA TRP A 198 -3.98 -17.04 0.64
C TRP A 198 -3.77 -16.97 -0.88
N THR A 199 -4.00 -15.82 -1.49
CA THR A 199 -3.83 -15.59 -2.94
C THR A 199 -2.37 -15.75 -3.34
N THR A 200 -1.42 -15.12 -2.64
CA THR A 200 0.02 -15.29 -2.91
C THR A 200 0.45 -16.75 -2.74
N TYR A 201 -0.11 -17.46 -1.76
CA TYR A 201 0.18 -18.88 -1.57
C TYR A 201 -0.32 -19.75 -2.74
N HIS A 202 -1.47 -19.45 -3.33
CA HIS A 202 -2.02 -20.21 -4.46
C HIS A 202 -1.39 -19.84 -5.80
N LEU A 203 -1.15 -18.55 -6.04
CA LEU A 203 -0.56 -18.06 -7.29
C LEU A 203 0.93 -18.40 -7.44
N LYS A 204 1.64 -18.66 -6.34
CA LYS A 204 3.09 -18.99 -6.35
C LYS A 204 3.97 -17.93 -7.05
N HIS A 205 3.55 -16.67 -7.03
CA HIS A 205 4.32 -15.51 -7.51
C HIS A 205 3.83 -14.25 -6.76
N ALA A 206 4.63 -13.18 -6.64
CA ALA A 206 4.19 -11.99 -5.88
C ALA A 206 3.22 -11.10 -6.68
N GLY A 207 3.15 -11.25 -8.00
CA GLY A 207 2.19 -10.53 -8.84
C GLY A 207 2.49 -9.03 -8.90
N SER A 208 1.52 -8.18 -8.53
CA SER A 208 1.68 -6.72 -8.55
C SER A 208 2.34 -6.12 -7.29
N LEU A 209 2.66 -6.95 -6.30
CA LEU A 209 3.26 -6.51 -5.03
C LEU A 209 4.72 -6.06 -5.21
N SER A 210 5.08 -4.95 -4.57
CA SER A 210 6.44 -4.45 -4.58
C SER A 210 7.25 -5.11 -3.45
N ILE A 211 8.08 -6.11 -3.80
CA ILE A 211 9.02 -6.74 -2.85
C ILE A 211 9.94 -5.70 -2.18
N PRO A 212 10.55 -4.73 -2.90
CA PRO A 212 11.40 -3.72 -2.26
C PRO A 212 10.68 -2.91 -1.18
N MET A 213 9.43 -2.51 -1.44
CA MET A 213 8.59 -1.79 -0.49
C MET A 213 8.34 -2.62 0.77
N MET A 214 8.04 -3.91 0.61
CA MET A 214 7.80 -4.82 1.73
C MET A 214 9.06 -5.10 2.56
N CYS A 215 10.24 -5.19 1.93
CA CYS A 215 11.52 -5.34 2.61
C CYS A 215 11.86 -4.17 3.54
N VAL A 216 11.47 -2.95 3.18
CA VAL A 216 11.67 -1.76 4.03
C VAL A 216 10.58 -1.65 5.09
N GLN A 217 9.32 -1.88 4.70
CA GLN A 217 8.18 -1.68 5.59
C GLN A 217 8.06 -2.72 6.69
N THR A 218 8.34 -3.99 6.41
CA THR A 218 8.22 -5.07 7.42
C THR A 218 9.09 -4.79 8.65
N PRO A 219 10.41 -4.57 8.53
CA PRO A 219 11.23 -4.22 9.70
C PRO A 219 10.87 -2.85 10.28
N GLY A 220 10.50 -1.87 9.45
CA GLY A 220 10.04 -0.56 9.91
C GLY A 220 8.77 -0.64 10.78
N GLY A 221 7.84 -1.53 10.43
CA GLY A 221 6.60 -1.78 11.18
C GLY A 221 6.87 -2.36 12.56
N PHE A 222 7.80 -3.32 12.68
CA PHE A 222 8.24 -3.82 13.99
C PHE A 222 8.94 -2.76 14.81
N LEU A 223 9.81 -1.95 14.20
CA LEU A 223 10.50 -0.86 14.90
C LEU A 223 9.51 0.19 15.41
N PHE A 224 8.50 0.52 14.60
CA PHE A 224 7.43 1.44 14.99
C PHE A 224 6.53 0.88 16.10
N ALA A 225 6.17 -0.39 16.02
CA ALA A 225 5.43 -1.06 17.10
C ALA A 225 6.24 -1.06 18.40
N ALA A 226 7.54 -1.33 18.33
CA ALA A 226 8.43 -1.31 19.49
C ALA A 226 8.57 0.10 20.08
N SER A 227 8.68 1.14 19.25
CA SER A 227 8.77 2.53 19.72
C SER A 227 7.49 2.98 20.42
N LEU A 228 6.31 2.62 19.88
CA LEU A 228 5.03 2.88 20.54
C LEU A 228 4.87 2.07 21.83
N GLY A 229 5.29 0.80 21.83
CA GLY A 229 5.29 -0.07 23.01
C GLY A 229 6.19 0.47 24.12
N ALA A 230 7.35 1.04 23.78
CA ALA A 230 8.25 1.67 24.74
C ALA A 230 7.65 2.96 25.35
N ARG A 231 6.91 3.78 24.59
CA ARG A 231 6.26 5.00 25.11
C ARG A 231 4.99 4.72 25.93
N LEU A 232 4.16 3.80 25.47
CA LEU A 232 2.83 3.56 26.06
C LEU A 232 2.84 2.39 27.05
N GLY A 233 3.85 1.52 27.01
CA GLY A 233 3.88 0.29 27.80
C GLY A 233 2.70 -0.63 27.48
N TRP A 234 2.35 -1.47 28.45
CA TRP A 234 1.28 -2.46 28.31
C TRP A 234 -0.12 -1.85 28.28
N ALA A 235 -0.35 -0.69 28.89
CA ALA A 235 -1.67 -0.05 28.87
C ALA A 235 -2.04 0.50 27.48
N GLY A 236 -1.07 0.69 26.58
CA GLY A 236 -1.29 1.05 25.18
C GLY A 236 -1.23 -0.11 24.19
N TRP A 237 -1.40 -1.36 24.64
CA TRP A 237 -1.32 -2.55 23.78
C TRP A 237 -2.25 -2.49 22.56
N SER A 238 -3.42 -1.86 22.70
CA SER A 238 -4.38 -1.70 21.61
C SER A 238 -3.90 -0.72 20.53
N SER A 239 -2.93 0.15 20.85
CA SER A 239 -2.32 1.08 19.88
C SER A 239 -1.12 0.48 19.15
N TRP A 240 -0.23 -0.26 19.83
CA TRP A 240 0.96 -0.82 19.18
C TRP A 240 0.77 -2.25 18.66
N GLY A 241 -0.15 -3.03 19.24
CA GLY A 241 -0.36 -4.44 18.90
C GLY A 241 -0.83 -4.68 17.47
N VAL A 242 -1.63 -3.75 16.92
CA VAL A 242 -2.04 -3.77 15.52
C VAL A 242 -0.86 -3.73 14.55
N TYR A 243 0.19 -2.97 14.87
CA TYR A 243 1.39 -2.85 14.03
C TYR A 243 2.26 -4.10 14.10
N VAL A 244 2.29 -4.78 15.26
CA VAL A 244 2.91 -6.11 15.37
C VAL A 244 2.16 -7.12 14.48
N LEU A 245 0.83 -7.12 14.54
CA LEU A 245 -0.01 -8.01 13.73
C LEU A 245 0.22 -7.78 12.24
N THR A 246 0.16 -6.53 11.78
CA THR A 246 0.34 -6.20 10.36
C THR A 246 1.76 -6.44 9.88
N ALA A 247 2.79 -6.10 10.67
CA ALA A 247 4.17 -6.39 10.31
C ALA A 247 4.44 -7.90 10.20
N PHE A 248 3.84 -8.71 11.09
CA PHE A 248 3.95 -10.17 11.02
C PHE A 248 3.26 -10.73 9.76
N MET A 249 2.03 -10.29 9.47
CA MET A 249 1.30 -10.71 8.27
C MET A 249 2.01 -10.28 6.98
N GLN A 250 2.50 -9.04 6.92
CA GLN A 250 3.30 -8.53 5.80
C GLN A 250 4.61 -9.32 5.64
N GLY A 251 5.24 -9.69 6.76
CA GLY A 251 6.42 -10.55 6.78
C GLY A 251 6.16 -11.94 6.18
N ILE A 252 5.02 -12.57 6.47
CA ILE A 252 4.62 -13.85 5.85
C ILE A 252 4.53 -13.70 4.33
N VAL A 253 3.85 -12.65 3.84
CA VAL A 253 3.75 -12.38 2.40
C VAL A 253 5.13 -12.14 1.78
N LEU A 254 6.00 -11.39 2.46
CA LEU A 254 7.36 -11.11 1.99
C LEU A 254 8.18 -12.40 1.87
N CYS A 255 8.12 -13.29 2.87
CA CYS A 255 8.81 -14.58 2.82
C CYS A 255 8.32 -15.45 1.66
N MET A 256 7.01 -15.46 1.38
CA MET A 256 6.47 -16.17 0.22
C MET A 256 6.94 -15.55 -1.09
N ALA A 257 6.83 -14.23 -1.23
CA ALA A 257 7.26 -13.50 -2.42
C ALA A 257 8.74 -13.74 -2.73
N LEU A 258 9.62 -13.60 -1.72
CA LEU A 258 11.04 -13.90 -1.86
C LEU A 258 11.29 -15.35 -2.26
N ARG A 259 10.54 -16.32 -1.71
CA ARG A 259 10.71 -17.74 -2.05
C ARG A 259 10.30 -18.03 -3.50
N TYR A 260 9.22 -17.43 -3.96
CA TYR A 260 8.63 -17.71 -5.27
C TYR A 260 9.32 -16.98 -6.41
N GLU A 261 9.88 -15.79 -6.15
CA GLU A 261 10.64 -15.03 -7.13
C GLU A 261 12.14 -15.29 -7.08
N TRP A 262 12.61 -16.11 -6.13
CA TRP A 262 14.00 -16.53 -6.13
C TRP A 262 14.25 -17.41 -7.36
N PRO A 263 15.06 -16.98 -8.35
CA PRO A 263 15.31 -17.76 -9.53
C PRO A 263 15.97 -19.08 -9.14
N SER A 264 15.49 -20.20 -9.69
CA SER A 264 16.15 -21.49 -9.53
C SER A 264 17.57 -21.42 -10.12
N ARG A 265 18.53 -22.16 -9.56
CA ARG A 265 19.92 -22.17 -10.08
C ARG A 265 19.96 -22.56 -11.57
N GLU A 266 19.08 -23.46 -12.00
CA GLU A 266 18.91 -23.85 -13.41
C GLU A 266 18.44 -22.71 -14.32
N GLU A 267 17.58 -21.81 -13.86
CA GLU A 267 17.14 -20.65 -14.65
C GLU A 267 18.24 -19.60 -14.80
N ARG A 268 19.07 -19.41 -13.77
CA ARG A 268 20.27 -18.56 -13.85
C ARG A 268 21.28 -19.13 -14.84
N ASP A 269 21.49 -20.44 -14.80
CA ASP A 269 22.39 -21.14 -15.72
C ASP A 269 21.84 -21.15 -17.16
N ARG A 270 20.51 -21.28 -17.37
CA ARG A 270 19.88 -21.15 -18.69
C ARG A 270 19.95 -19.74 -19.26
N HIS A 271 19.83 -18.70 -18.43
CA HIS A 271 20.01 -17.31 -18.88
C HIS A 271 21.46 -17.04 -19.32
N GLN A 272 22.45 -17.60 -18.64
CA GLN A 272 23.86 -17.54 -19.06
C GLN A 272 24.19 -18.46 -20.24
N SER A 273 23.43 -19.55 -20.42
CA SER A 273 23.61 -20.53 -21.50
C SER A 273 22.76 -20.24 -22.74
N ARG A 274 22.05 -19.10 -22.83
CA ARG A 274 21.40 -18.68 -24.09
C ARG A 274 22.50 -18.68 -25.16
N PRO A 275 22.35 -19.44 -26.26
CA PRO A 275 23.42 -19.58 -27.24
C PRO A 275 23.78 -18.19 -27.76
N ALA A 276 25.04 -17.79 -27.61
CA ALA A 276 25.55 -16.57 -28.22
C ALA A 276 25.19 -16.63 -29.71
N TYR A 277 24.43 -15.63 -30.17
CA TYR A 277 23.78 -15.67 -31.48
C TYR A 277 24.85 -15.59 -32.57
N ASN A 278 25.34 -16.75 -33.00
CA ASN A 278 26.60 -16.89 -33.73
C ASN A 278 26.47 -16.12 -35.05
N ARG A 279 27.03 -14.89 -35.08
CA ARG A 279 26.88 -13.87 -36.13
C ARG A 279 27.34 -14.32 -37.53
N ARG A 280 27.86 -15.55 -37.66
CA ARG A 280 28.31 -16.16 -38.92
C ARG A 280 27.21 -16.93 -39.65
N THR A 281 26.15 -17.37 -38.97
CA THR A 281 25.03 -18.14 -39.58
C THR A 281 23.76 -17.33 -39.75
N THR A 282 23.72 -16.11 -39.19
CA THR A 282 22.65 -15.16 -39.47
C THR A 282 22.89 -14.46 -40.81
N PRO A 283 21.84 -14.14 -41.57
CA PRO A 283 21.91 -13.09 -42.58
C PRO A 283 22.40 -11.80 -41.90
N ARG A 284 23.37 -11.12 -42.51
CA ARG A 284 23.97 -9.87 -42.00
C ARG A 284 22.97 -8.71 -41.85
N VAL A 285 21.77 -8.91 -42.40
CA VAL A 285 20.59 -8.05 -42.28
C VAL A 285 19.43 -9.01 -42.04
N LEU A 286 18.97 -9.16 -40.79
CA LEU A 286 17.60 -9.63 -40.62
C LEU A 286 16.70 -8.56 -41.26
N PRO A 287 15.72 -8.93 -42.11
CA PRO A 287 14.72 -7.96 -42.54
C PRO A 287 14.11 -7.33 -41.28
N SER A 288 13.91 -6.01 -41.30
CA SER A 288 13.25 -5.30 -40.20
C SER A 288 11.98 -6.07 -39.80
N PRO A 289 11.70 -6.26 -38.50
CA PRO A 289 10.49 -6.94 -38.07
C PRO A 289 9.31 -6.28 -38.78
N GLY A 290 8.56 -7.11 -39.53
CA GLY A 290 7.33 -6.67 -40.17
C GLY A 290 6.20 -6.61 -39.14
N PRO A 291 5.05 -6.03 -39.50
CA PRO A 291 3.89 -6.04 -38.63
C PRO A 291 3.59 -7.47 -38.17
N TYR A 292 3.41 -7.68 -36.86
CA TYR A 292 3.08 -8.97 -36.24
C TYR A 292 4.22 -10.01 -36.23
N SER A 293 5.45 -9.57 -36.01
CA SER A 293 6.58 -10.48 -35.84
C SER A 293 6.47 -11.24 -34.50
N ALA A 294 6.14 -12.53 -34.53
CA ALA A 294 5.80 -13.30 -33.32
C ALA A 294 6.93 -13.47 -32.27
N HIS A 295 8.13 -12.92 -32.52
CA HIS A 295 9.30 -13.00 -31.65
C HIS A 295 10.18 -11.73 -31.73
N LEU A 296 9.69 -10.56 -31.29
CA LEU A 296 10.51 -9.33 -31.25
C LEU A 296 11.82 -9.47 -30.47
N GLN A 297 11.83 -10.37 -29.48
CA GLN A 297 13.02 -10.74 -28.69
C GLN A 297 14.15 -11.38 -29.53
N ALA A 298 13.88 -11.75 -30.80
CA ALA A 298 14.89 -12.21 -31.75
C ALA A 298 15.56 -11.06 -32.53
N TYR A 299 14.99 -9.85 -32.47
CA TYR A 299 15.43 -8.68 -33.25
C TYR A 299 16.09 -7.58 -32.39
N ALA A 300 16.00 -7.67 -31.06
CA ALA A 300 16.47 -6.67 -30.11
C ALA A 300 17.18 -7.33 -28.92
N GLU A 301 18.33 -6.78 -28.51
CA GLU A 301 19.15 -7.33 -27.41
C GLU A 301 18.89 -6.62 -26.08
N THR A 302 18.49 -5.35 -26.14
CA THR A 302 18.14 -4.54 -24.96
C THR A 302 16.63 -4.41 -24.79
N GLN A 303 16.20 -4.17 -23.55
CA GLN A 303 14.77 -4.00 -23.25
C GLN A 303 14.20 -2.73 -23.89
N GLU A 304 15.03 -1.70 -24.05
CA GLU A 304 14.71 -0.43 -24.69
C GLU A 304 14.47 -0.62 -26.21
N GLU A 305 15.27 -1.45 -26.88
CA GLU A 305 15.07 -1.80 -28.30
C GLU A 305 13.81 -2.64 -28.53
N ILE A 306 13.42 -3.49 -27.56
CA ILE A 306 12.18 -4.27 -27.62
C ILE A 306 10.97 -3.34 -27.48
N GLU A 307 11.02 -2.39 -26.54
CA GLU A 307 9.97 -1.37 -26.36
C GLU A 307 9.84 -0.48 -27.61
N GLU A 308 10.95 -0.01 -28.18
CA GLU A 308 10.92 0.81 -29.40
C GLU A 308 10.34 0.06 -30.60
N ALA A 309 10.61 -1.25 -30.70
CA ALA A 309 10.06 -2.09 -31.75
C ALA A 309 8.56 -2.38 -31.54
N LEU A 310 8.11 -2.58 -30.30
CA LEU A 310 6.70 -2.68 -29.93
C LEU A 310 5.94 -1.38 -30.26
N ASP A 311 6.53 -0.22 -29.97
CA ASP A 311 5.94 1.09 -30.29
C ASP A 311 5.83 1.32 -31.80
N ARG A 312 6.76 0.81 -32.60
CA ARG A 312 6.65 0.87 -34.07
C ARG A 312 5.55 -0.05 -34.61
N GLU A 313 5.41 -1.26 -34.05
CA GLU A 313 4.32 -2.18 -34.44
C GLU A 313 2.95 -1.62 -34.04
N SER A 314 2.83 -1.02 -32.85
CA SER A 314 1.58 -0.42 -32.39
C SER A 314 1.12 0.72 -33.29
N VAL A 315 2.04 1.59 -33.75
CA VAL A 315 1.77 2.68 -34.70
C VAL A 315 1.39 2.17 -36.09
N GLN A 316 1.98 1.06 -36.55
CA GLN A 316 1.62 0.45 -37.85
C GLN A 316 0.23 -0.21 -37.84
N GLY A 317 -0.25 -0.67 -36.68
CA GLY A 317 -1.61 -1.20 -36.52
C GLY A 317 -2.72 -0.14 -36.59
N VAL A 318 -2.43 1.16 -36.38
CA VAL A 318 -3.42 2.27 -36.30
C VAL A 318 -4.00 2.69 -37.66
N GLY A 319 -3.94 1.84 -38.69
CA GLY A 319 -4.55 2.13 -40.00
C GLY A 319 -5.00 0.90 -40.77
N GLU A 320 -4.99 -0.28 -40.13
CA GLU A 320 -5.28 -1.56 -40.77
C GLU A 320 -6.68 -2.06 -40.36
N ASP A 321 -7.73 -1.48 -40.96
CA ASP A 321 -9.14 -1.88 -40.72
C ASP A 321 -9.55 -3.17 -41.45
N GLN A 322 -8.59 -3.90 -42.04
CA GLN A 322 -8.89 -5.04 -42.89
C GLN A 322 -9.01 -6.32 -42.06
N PRO A 323 -10.18 -7.00 -42.05
CA PRO A 323 -10.37 -8.17 -41.21
C PRO A 323 -9.44 -9.30 -41.63
N LEU A 324 -8.81 -9.93 -40.63
CA LEU A 324 -7.74 -10.94 -40.72
C LEU A 324 -7.97 -12.11 -41.70
N LEU A 325 -9.19 -12.32 -42.21
CA LEU A 325 -9.58 -13.45 -43.07
C LEU A 325 -10.21 -13.04 -44.41
N ALA A 326 -10.14 -11.77 -44.81
CA ALA A 326 -10.63 -11.33 -46.12
C ALA A 326 -9.76 -11.90 -47.27
N PRO A 327 -10.31 -12.06 -48.50
CA PRO A 327 -9.51 -12.46 -49.66
C PRO A 327 -8.43 -11.41 -49.95
N GLY A 328 -7.16 -11.77 -49.71
CA GLY A 328 -6.01 -10.86 -49.75
C GLY A 328 -5.35 -10.61 -48.39
N GLY A 329 -5.94 -11.07 -47.28
CA GLY A 329 -5.36 -11.05 -45.94
C GLY A 329 -4.45 -12.27 -45.64
N ILE A 330 -3.72 -12.17 -44.51
CA ILE A 330 -2.70 -13.12 -44.05
C ILE A 330 -3.34 -14.49 -43.80
N GLY A 331 -3.14 -15.42 -44.74
CA GLY A 331 -3.73 -16.76 -44.74
C GLY A 331 -4.07 -17.27 -46.14
N SER A 332 -4.19 -16.37 -47.12
CA SER A 332 -4.21 -16.82 -48.53
C SER A 332 -2.79 -17.17 -48.96
N SER A 333 -2.39 -18.42 -48.73
CA SER A 333 -1.26 -19.02 -49.41
C SER A 333 -1.56 -18.92 -50.91
N GLY A 334 -0.94 -17.94 -51.56
CA GLY A 334 -1.04 -17.73 -52.99
C GLY A 334 -0.67 -19.01 -53.71
N VAL A 335 -1.68 -19.72 -54.20
CA VAL A 335 -1.51 -20.64 -55.32
C VAL A 335 -2.09 -19.89 -56.51
N ARG A 336 -1.18 -19.34 -57.31
CA ARG A 336 -1.46 -19.07 -58.71
C ARG A 336 -1.09 -20.32 -59.48
#